data_AF-A0A8T0GCS5-F1
#
_entry.id   AF-A0A8T0GCS5-F1
#
_cell.length_a   1.000
_cell.length_b   1.000
_cell.length_c   1.000
_cell.angle_alpha   90.00
_cell.angle_beta   90.00
_cell.angle_gamma   90.00
#
_symmetry.space_group_name_H-M   'P 1'
#
loop_
_entity.id
_entity.type
_entity.pdbx_description
1 polymer ?
#
loop_
_entity_poly.entity_id
_entity_poly.type
_entity_poly.pdbx_seq_one_letter_code
_entity_poly.pdbx_strand_id
1 'polypeptide(L)'
;MTEGAMASELHQAIKKVMDLCRAHPDGLPQKIFEEEIPDVELLAQALNVLLEKRKLEVFSQGEYLVYKEHSRPKVADKLKGLASKELLVYQTIERAANRGIWTADLEARTNLQQPEINRALKTLERRSLIKAVRTVRSKNRKAYIVFELTPSEEVTGGALFTELEFDAAFVDVIKQECLQFIAKQKLVDLQAIADAIRKSGISKIELGLEEIKQIMDTLVLDGDVEVTTSGGKSHSTESLCYRIDKMPIPTTSALTNVPCGICPVMRDCSPGGLISPETCVYLDEWLSF
;
A
#
# COMPACT_ATOMS: atom_id res chain seq x y z
N MET A 1 10.25 60.67 6.65
CA MET A 1 10.37 59.99 5.33
C MET A 1 11.15 58.67 5.41
N THR A 2 11.44 58.14 6.61
CA THR A 2 12.38 57.01 6.81
C THR A 2 11.70 55.65 7.04
N GLU A 3 10.44 55.60 7.47
CA GLU A 3 9.73 54.32 7.75
C GLU A 3 9.36 53.53 6.48
N GLY A 4 9.15 54.20 5.35
CA GLY A 4 8.78 53.55 4.08
C GLY A 4 9.93 52.81 3.39
N ALA A 5 11.17 53.28 3.55
CA ALA A 5 12.35 52.64 2.97
C ALA A 5 12.70 51.34 3.71
N MET A 6 12.64 51.37 5.05
CA MET A 6 12.95 50.23 5.92
C MET A 6 11.97 49.06 5.71
N ALA A 7 10.68 49.36 5.45
CA ALA A 7 9.69 48.34 5.12
C ALA A 7 9.93 47.67 3.76
N SER A 8 10.48 48.39 2.79
CA SER A 8 10.83 47.85 1.46
C SER A 8 12.03 46.90 1.54
N GLU A 9 13.06 47.29 2.30
CA GLU A 9 14.26 46.48 2.51
C GLU A 9 13.93 45.17 3.24
N LEU A 10 13.04 45.20 4.24
CA LEU A 10 12.56 44.01 4.93
C LEU A 10 11.80 43.06 3.99
N HIS A 11 10.95 43.58 3.09
CA HIS A 11 10.25 42.75 2.11
C HIS A 11 11.23 42.09 1.12
N GLN A 12 12.30 42.79 0.74
CA GLN A 12 13.32 42.27 -0.16
C GLN A 12 14.17 41.19 0.52
N ALA A 13 14.51 41.37 1.80
CA ALA A 13 15.17 40.36 2.62
C ALA A 13 14.31 39.10 2.78
N ILE A 14 13.02 39.26 3.10
CA ILE A 14 12.06 38.14 3.20
C ILE A 14 11.99 37.34 1.89
N LYS A 15 11.96 38.02 0.74
CA LYS A 15 11.90 37.36 -0.56
C LYS A 15 13.18 36.56 -0.85
N LYS A 16 14.35 37.12 -0.56
CA LYS A 16 15.64 36.43 -0.74
C LYS A 16 15.75 35.19 0.15
N VAL A 17 15.39 35.29 1.43
CA VAL A 17 15.40 34.13 2.35
C VAL A 17 14.49 33.01 1.83
N MET A 18 13.30 33.35 1.33
CA MET A 18 12.38 32.38 0.74
C MET A 18 12.94 31.74 -0.54
N ASP A 19 13.58 32.52 -1.42
CA ASP A 19 14.16 32.01 -2.65
C ASP A 19 15.34 31.05 -2.38
N LEU A 20 16.14 31.32 -1.33
CA LEU A 20 17.21 30.42 -0.87
C LEU A 20 16.66 29.12 -0.30
N CYS A 21 15.64 29.18 0.55
CA CYS A 21 15.02 27.97 1.09
C CYS A 21 14.33 27.13 0.00
N ARG A 22 13.87 27.74 -1.09
CA ARG A 22 13.35 27.02 -2.27
C ARG A 22 14.44 26.32 -3.08
N ALA A 23 15.63 26.91 -3.16
CA ALA A 23 16.77 26.31 -3.84
C ALA A 23 17.32 25.07 -3.10
N HIS A 24 17.13 25.01 -1.77
CA HIS A 24 17.67 23.96 -0.91
C HIS A 24 16.58 23.29 -0.04
N PRO A 25 15.86 22.28 -0.57
CA PRO A 25 14.75 21.62 0.12
C PRO A 25 15.16 20.81 1.38
N ASP A 26 16.45 20.56 1.59
CA ASP A 26 16.96 19.85 2.77
C ASP A 26 17.21 20.76 3.99
N GLY A 27 17.08 22.09 3.81
CA GLY A 27 17.28 23.09 4.84
C GLY A 27 18.66 23.74 4.80
N LEU A 28 18.74 24.98 5.30
CA LEU A 28 19.94 25.81 5.25
C LEU A 28 20.39 26.24 6.66
N PRO A 29 21.68 26.09 7.01
CA PRO A 29 22.21 26.64 8.26
C PRO A 29 22.18 28.17 8.28
N GLN A 30 22.07 28.75 9.48
CA GLN A 30 22.01 30.21 9.68
C GLN A 30 23.13 30.99 8.98
N LYS A 31 24.34 30.41 8.95
CA LYS A 31 25.55 31.01 8.35
C LYS A 31 25.38 31.40 6.88
N ILE A 32 24.60 30.64 6.12
CA ILE A 32 24.38 30.92 4.69
C ILE A 32 23.51 32.18 4.51
N PHE A 33 22.55 32.39 5.41
CA PHE A 33 21.75 33.62 5.37
C PHE A 33 22.56 34.86 5.79
N GLU A 34 23.53 34.70 6.70
CA GLU A 34 24.45 35.76 7.12
C GLU A 34 25.44 36.16 6.01
N GLU A 35 25.81 35.24 5.12
CA GLU A 35 26.65 35.54 3.95
C GLU A 35 25.92 36.37 2.88
N GLU A 36 24.61 36.12 2.70
CA GLU A 36 23.81 36.78 1.66
C GLU A 36 23.09 38.05 2.12
N ILE A 37 22.87 38.17 3.43
CA ILE A 37 22.31 39.36 4.08
C ILE A 37 23.25 39.73 5.25
N PRO A 38 24.23 40.62 5.01
CA PRO A 38 25.21 41.01 6.03
C PRO A 38 24.60 41.84 7.18
N ASP A 39 23.36 42.35 7.01
CA ASP A 39 22.62 43.02 8.07
C ASP A 39 21.91 42.00 8.98
N VAL A 40 22.52 41.77 10.15
CA VAL A 40 22.07 40.79 11.16
C VAL A 40 20.71 41.17 11.75
N GLU A 41 20.41 42.46 11.88
CA GLU A 41 19.17 42.93 12.49
C GLU A 41 18.00 42.78 11.50
N LEU A 42 18.23 43.10 10.23
CA LEU A 42 17.27 42.89 9.15
C LEU A 42 17.01 41.40 8.89
N LEU A 43 18.07 40.57 8.94
CA LEU A 43 17.96 39.12 8.80
C LEU A 43 17.14 38.50 9.94
N ALA A 44 17.41 38.89 11.19
CA ALA A 44 16.66 38.41 12.35
C ALA A 44 15.17 38.80 12.26
N GLN A 45 14.87 40.04 11.84
CA GLN A 45 13.48 40.47 11.61
C GLN A 45 12.80 39.68 10.48
N ALA A 46 13.50 39.45 9.37
CA ALA A 46 12.96 38.67 8.26
C ALA A 46 12.68 37.21 8.66
N LEU A 47 13.61 36.57 9.40
CA LEU A 47 13.44 35.21 9.93
C LEU A 47 12.29 35.15 10.93
N ASN A 48 12.20 36.08 11.88
CA ASN A 48 11.11 36.14 12.85
C ASN A 48 9.75 36.30 12.17
N VAL A 49 9.64 37.18 11.17
CA VAL A 49 8.40 37.37 10.38
C VAL A 49 8.06 36.10 9.60
N LEU A 50 9.04 35.39 9.06
CA LEU A 50 8.83 34.15 8.32
C LEU A 50 8.45 32.96 9.22
N LEU A 51 9.00 32.91 10.44
CA LEU A 51 8.63 31.96 11.49
C LEU A 51 7.22 32.24 12.03
N GLU A 52 6.89 33.50 12.27
CA GLU A 52 5.55 33.93 12.69
C GLU A 52 4.51 33.63 11.60
N LYS A 53 4.87 33.84 10.32
CA LYS A 53 4.06 33.43 9.16
C LYS A 53 4.11 31.93 8.86
N ARG A 54 4.84 31.14 9.67
CA ARG A 54 5.01 29.67 9.56
C ARG A 54 5.43 29.19 8.18
N LYS A 55 6.23 30.00 7.48
CA LYS A 55 6.81 29.63 6.18
C LYS A 55 8.14 28.89 6.32
N LEU A 56 8.77 29.01 7.49
CA LEU A 56 10.02 28.35 7.85
C LEU A 56 9.82 27.46 9.08
N GLU A 57 10.50 26.32 9.10
CA GLU A 57 10.70 25.47 10.29
C GLU A 57 12.17 25.50 10.69
N VAL A 58 12.42 25.53 12.00
CA VAL A 58 13.78 25.49 12.56
C VAL A 58 14.04 24.10 13.12
N PHE A 59 15.13 23.49 12.67
CA PHE A 59 15.63 22.22 13.17
C PHE A 59 16.99 22.46 13.83
N SER A 60 17.19 21.94 15.04
CA SER A 60 18.51 21.88 15.68
C SER A 60 19.22 20.60 15.25
N GLN A 61 20.19 20.69 14.32
CA GLN A 61 21.09 19.58 14.01
C GLN A 61 22.45 19.83 14.67
N GLY A 62 22.67 19.22 15.83
CA GLY A 62 23.92 19.37 16.59
C GLY A 62 24.11 20.81 17.10
N GLU A 63 25.24 21.43 16.77
CA GLU A 63 25.58 22.83 17.14
C GLU A 63 24.96 23.89 16.21
N TYR A 64 24.24 23.50 15.15
CA TYR A 64 23.74 24.44 14.14
C TYR A 64 22.22 24.44 14.01
N LEU A 65 21.66 25.65 13.88
CA LEU A 65 20.25 25.86 13.54
C LEU A 65 20.08 25.82 12.02
N VAL A 66 19.24 24.90 11.55
CA VAL A 66 18.89 24.69 10.14
C VAL A 66 17.47 25.19 9.92
N TYR A 67 17.30 26.08 8.95
CA TYR A 67 16.01 26.63 8.54
C TYR A 67 15.56 25.96 7.26
N LYS A 68 14.38 25.35 7.28
CA LYS A 68 13.79 24.66 6.13
C LYS A 68 12.48 25.33 5.73
N GLU A 69 12.25 25.52 4.43
CA GLU A 69 10.93 25.95 3.96
C GLU A 69 9.91 24.89 4.35
N HIS A 70 8.79 25.32 4.95
CA HIS A 70 7.71 24.41 5.30
C HIS A 70 7.22 23.73 4.02
N SER A 71 7.49 22.43 3.92
CA SER A 71 7.29 21.67 2.69
C SER A 71 5.80 21.43 2.47
N ARG A 72 5.14 22.44 1.87
CA ARG A 72 3.92 22.41 1.04
C ARG A 72 3.13 23.72 1.22
N PRO A 73 3.27 24.71 0.32
CA PRO A 73 2.50 25.95 0.38
C PRO A 73 0.96 25.74 0.31
N LYS A 74 0.48 24.61 -0.21
CA LYS A 74 -0.96 24.26 -0.22
C LYS A 74 -1.51 23.76 1.12
N VAL A 75 -0.65 23.21 1.99
CA VAL A 75 -1.06 22.65 3.28
C VAL A 75 -1.03 23.74 4.35
N ALA A 76 -0.04 24.64 4.32
CA ALA A 76 0.06 25.78 5.24
C ALA A 76 -1.18 26.68 5.26
N ASP A 77 -1.81 26.92 4.10
CA ASP A 77 -3.06 27.71 4.03
C ASP A 77 -4.29 26.93 4.55
N LYS A 78 -4.33 25.60 4.40
CA LYS A 78 -5.39 24.75 4.96
C LYS A 78 -5.21 24.48 6.45
N LEU A 79 -3.97 24.58 6.94
CA LEU A 79 -3.59 24.49 8.35
C LEU A 79 -3.93 25.77 9.14
N LYS A 80 -4.16 26.91 8.45
CA LYS A 80 -4.61 28.15 9.09
C LYS A 80 -6.00 27.95 9.70
N GLY A 81 -6.13 28.28 10.99
CA GLY A 81 -7.38 28.17 11.74
C GLY A 81 -7.72 26.76 12.23
N LEU A 82 -6.73 25.86 12.35
CA LEU A 82 -6.87 24.64 13.15
C LEU A 82 -6.42 24.90 14.60
N ALA A 83 -7.12 24.28 15.55
CA ALA A 83 -6.74 24.35 16.96
C ALA A 83 -5.44 23.57 17.22
N SER A 84 -4.68 23.94 18.25
CA SER A 84 -3.39 23.29 18.59
C SER A 84 -3.49 21.76 18.73
N LYS A 85 -4.64 21.25 19.21
CA LYS A 85 -4.92 19.82 19.33
C LYS A 85 -5.15 19.15 17.97
N GLU A 86 -5.83 19.81 17.05
CA GLU A 86 -6.08 19.29 15.69
C GLU A 86 -4.79 19.26 14.87
N LEU A 87 -3.91 20.24 15.09
CA LEU A 87 -2.57 20.29 14.49
C LEU A 87 -1.71 19.11 14.97
N LEU A 88 -1.75 18.78 16.27
CA LEU A 88 -1.03 17.64 16.83
C LEU A 88 -1.50 16.32 16.22
N VAL A 89 -2.82 16.13 16.07
CA VAL A 89 -3.41 14.96 15.41
C VAL A 89 -2.93 14.86 13.96
N TYR A 90 -2.97 15.96 13.21
CA TYR A 90 -2.50 15.99 11.82
C TYR A 90 -1.01 15.63 11.70
N GLN A 91 -0.14 16.24 12.50
CA GLN A 91 1.31 15.94 12.51
C GLN A 91 1.59 14.47 12.85
N THR A 92 0.79 13.88 13.74
CA THR A 92 0.92 12.47 14.12
C THR A 92 0.54 11.53 12.96
N ILE A 93 -0.49 11.90 12.19
CA ILE A 93 -0.90 11.20 10.96
C ILE A 93 0.14 11.38 9.85
N GLU A 94 0.68 12.58 9.68
CA GLU A 94 1.73 12.88 8.69
C GLU A 94 2.99 12.06 8.95
N ARG A 95 3.40 11.93 10.21
CA ARG A 95 4.51 11.04 10.62
C ARG A 95 4.26 9.56 10.35
N ALA A 96 2.99 9.13 10.26
CA ALA A 96 2.63 7.75 9.93
C ALA A 96 2.62 7.45 8.42
N ALA A 97 2.76 8.50 7.59
CA ALA A 97 2.93 8.44 6.14
C ALA A 97 1.96 7.48 5.43
N ASN A 98 2.50 6.46 4.76
CA ASN A 98 1.78 5.53 3.86
C ASN A 98 1.14 4.33 4.57
N ARG A 99 1.57 3.99 5.79
CA ARG A 99 1.00 2.90 6.60
C ARG A 99 -0.34 3.30 7.25
N GLY A 100 -0.52 4.60 7.48
CA GLY A 100 -1.67 5.14 8.19
C GLY A 100 -1.66 4.83 9.68
N ILE A 101 -2.49 5.57 10.43
CA ILE A 101 -2.58 5.48 11.88
C ILE A 101 -4.00 5.18 12.33
N TRP A 102 -4.12 4.34 13.36
CA TRP A 102 -5.38 3.87 13.90
C TRP A 102 -5.82 4.79 15.04
N THR A 103 -7.11 4.84 15.36
CA THR A 103 -7.61 5.71 16.46
C THR A 103 -6.94 5.39 17.80
N ALA A 104 -6.73 4.11 18.11
CA ALA A 104 -6.06 3.67 19.33
C ALA A 104 -4.58 4.12 19.39
N ASP A 105 -3.88 4.11 18.25
CA ASP A 105 -2.48 4.57 18.19
C ASP A 105 -2.39 6.10 18.28
N LEU A 106 -3.40 6.81 17.76
CA LEU A 106 -3.59 8.24 17.93
C LEU A 106 -3.80 8.59 19.41
N GLU A 107 -4.63 7.85 20.13
CA GLU A 107 -4.84 8.00 21.58
C GLU A 107 -3.51 7.82 22.34
N ALA A 108 -2.78 6.75 22.05
CA ALA A 108 -1.51 6.45 22.71
C ALA A 108 -0.42 7.51 22.46
N ARG A 109 -0.37 8.12 21.26
CA ARG A 109 0.68 9.08 20.88
C ARG A 109 0.35 10.52 21.22
N THR A 110 -0.93 10.90 21.22
CA THR A 110 -1.35 12.29 21.47
C THR A 110 -1.80 12.52 22.91
N ASN A 111 -2.06 11.45 23.69
CA ASN A 111 -2.60 11.51 25.04
C ASN A 111 -3.90 12.34 25.15
N LEU A 112 -4.68 12.38 24.06
CA LEU A 112 -5.97 13.06 23.96
C LEU A 112 -7.11 12.05 24.19
N GLN A 113 -8.23 12.51 24.73
CA GLN A 113 -9.41 11.67 24.91
C GLN A 113 -10.13 11.40 23.58
N GLN A 114 -10.74 10.22 23.44
CA GLN A 114 -11.50 9.80 22.26
C GLN A 114 -12.47 10.84 21.67
N PRO A 115 -13.31 11.56 22.45
CA PRO A 115 -14.21 12.57 21.89
C PRO A 115 -13.47 13.75 21.23
N GLU A 116 -12.30 14.13 21.74
CA GLU A 116 -11.49 15.21 21.16
C GLU A 116 -10.84 14.78 19.85
N ILE A 117 -10.30 13.54 19.82
CA ILE A 117 -9.71 12.95 18.61
C ILE A 117 -10.78 12.81 17.53
N ASN A 118 -11.96 12.31 17.86
CA ASN A 118 -13.07 12.18 16.91
C ASN A 118 -13.55 13.53 16.35
N ARG A 119 -13.52 14.60 17.15
CA ARG A 119 -13.81 15.96 16.66
C ARG A 119 -12.72 16.43 15.70
N ALA A 120 -11.45 16.28 16.08
CA ALA A 120 -10.31 16.67 15.24
C ALA A 120 -10.31 15.93 13.89
N LEU A 121 -10.53 14.61 13.91
CA LEU A 121 -10.61 13.79 12.69
C LEU A 121 -11.74 14.26 11.77
N LYS A 122 -12.93 14.57 12.31
CA LYS A 122 -14.04 15.12 11.51
C LYS A 122 -13.71 16.48 10.90
N THR A 123 -13.03 17.36 11.64
CA THR A 123 -12.58 18.66 11.10
C THR A 123 -11.58 18.47 9.96
N LEU A 124 -10.58 17.61 10.17
CA LEU A 124 -9.52 17.32 9.21
C LEU A 124 -10.05 16.64 7.94
N GLU A 125 -11.02 15.74 8.08
CA GLU A 125 -11.70 15.07 6.96
C GLU A 125 -12.58 16.04 6.16
N ARG A 126 -13.33 16.92 6.84
CA ARG A 126 -14.13 17.98 6.19
C ARG A 126 -13.27 18.94 5.36
N ARG A 127 -12.05 19.22 5.81
CA ARG A 127 -11.09 20.07 5.08
C ARG A 127 -10.29 19.31 4.02
N SER A 128 -10.55 18.01 3.83
CA SER A 128 -9.82 17.12 2.92
C SER A 128 -8.30 17.16 3.15
N LEU A 129 -7.89 17.21 4.43
CA LEU A 129 -6.48 17.10 4.85
C LEU A 129 -6.11 15.64 5.10
N ILE A 130 -7.07 14.85 5.56
CA ILE A 130 -6.93 13.41 5.80
C ILE A 130 -8.05 12.66 5.10
N LYS A 131 -7.86 11.36 4.88
CA LYS A 131 -8.89 10.43 4.43
C LYS A 131 -8.86 9.17 5.30
N ALA A 132 -10.03 8.61 5.54
CA ALA A 132 -10.15 7.32 6.21
C ALA A 132 -9.98 6.20 5.18
N VAL A 133 -9.03 5.28 5.43
CA VAL A 133 -8.79 4.08 4.65
C VAL A 133 -9.03 2.88 5.55
N ARG A 134 -9.75 1.88 5.03
CA ARG A 134 -9.90 0.60 5.69
C ARG A 134 -8.79 -0.33 5.17
N THR A 135 -8.31 -1.21 6.02
CA THR A 135 -7.23 -2.14 5.65
C THR A 135 -7.79 -3.51 5.32
N VAL A 136 -7.17 -4.24 4.41
CA VAL A 136 -7.59 -5.62 4.05
C VAL A 136 -7.46 -6.58 5.23
N ARG A 137 -6.39 -6.43 6.04
CA ARG A 137 -6.19 -7.23 7.26
C ARG A 137 -7.18 -6.90 8.38
N SER A 138 -7.86 -5.76 8.34
CA SER A 138 -8.79 -5.34 9.39
C SER A 138 -9.94 -4.51 8.81
N LYS A 139 -10.91 -5.19 8.19
CA LYS A 139 -12.12 -4.61 7.58
C LYS A 139 -12.94 -3.69 8.52
N ASN A 140 -12.86 -3.97 9.83
CA ASN A 140 -13.62 -3.25 10.88
C ASN A 140 -12.89 -2.03 11.47
N ARG A 141 -11.60 -1.83 11.21
CA ARG A 141 -10.82 -0.74 11.81
C ARG A 141 -10.42 0.27 10.73
N LYS A 142 -10.62 1.55 11.02
CA LYS A 142 -10.27 2.68 10.14
C LYS A 142 -8.85 3.15 10.45
N ALA A 143 -8.00 3.19 9.44
CA ALA A 143 -6.73 3.89 9.46
C ALA A 143 -6.92 5.27 8.80
N TYR A 144 -6.23 6.29 9.31
CA TYR A 144 -6.23 7.63 8.73
C TYR A 144 -4.89 7.90 8.08
N ILE A 145 -4.92 8.44 6.86
CA ILE A 145 -3.76 8.89 6.11
C ILE A 145 -3.98 10.31 5.59
N VAL A 146 -2.89 10.99 5.26
CA VAL A 146 -2.93 12.29 4.58
C VAL A 146 -3.62 12.14 3.23
N PHE A 147 -4.48 13.09 2.86
CA PHE A 147 -5.36 13.00 1.69
C PHE A 147 -4.59 12.75 0.38
N GLU A 148 -3.45 13.43 0.21
CA GLU A 148 -2.59 13.35 -0.97
C GLU A 148 -1.77 12.06 -1.05
N LEU A 149 -1.65 11.28 0.04
CA LEU A 149 -0.87 10.04 0.05
C LEU A 149 -1.72 8.86 -0.44
N THR A 150 -1.14 8.00 -1.26
CA THR A 150 -1.67 6.68 -1.56
C THR A 150 -1.33 5.73 -0.41
N PRO A 151 -2.31 4.95 0.10
CA PRO A 151 -2.03 3.91 1.09
C PRO A 151 -1.07 2.86 0.52
N SER A 152 -0.21 2.28 1.36
CA SER A 152 0.70 1.21 0.94
C SER A 152 -0.05 -0.08 0.57
N GLU A 153 0.57 -0.93 -0.25
CA GLU A 153 0.01 -2.22 -0.69
C GLU A 153 -0.33 -3.16 0.48
N GLU A 154 0.43 -3.11 1.57
CA GLU A 154 0.11 -3.85 2.81
C GLU A 154 -1.25 -3.45 3.42
N VAL A 155 -1.69 -2.21 3.17
CA VAL A 155 -2.93 -1.64 3.67
C VAL A 155 -4.08 -1.95 2.69
N THR A 156 -3.84 -1.84 1.38
CA THR A 156 -4.85 -2.08 0.33
C THR A 156 -4.98 -3.53 -0.11
N GLY A 157 -4.07 -4.41 0.30
CA GLY A 157 -4.02 -5.82 -0.11
C GLY A 157 -3.34 -6.06 -1.46
N GLY A 158 -2.89 -5.01 -2.15
CA GLY A 158 -2.29 -5.11 -3.48
C GLY A 158 -3.32 -5.23 -4.62
N ALA A 159 -2.84 -5.52 -5.82
CA ALA A 159 -3.63 -5.50 -7.05
C ALA A 159 -4.66 -6.64 -7.20
N LEU A 160 -4.62 -7.65 -6.32
CA LEU A 160 -5.54 -8.80 -6.31
C LEU A 160 -6.82 -8.55 -5.49
N PHE A 161 -6.95 -7.36 -4.89
CA PHE A 161 -8.09 -7.00 -4.04
C PHE A 161 -8.89 -5.85 -4.67
N THR A 162 -10.18 -6.09 -4.87
CA THR A 162 -11.15 -5.08 -5.30
C THR A 162 -12.00 -4.72 -4.08
N GLU A 163 -12.10 -3.43 -3.76
CA GLU A 163 -12.91 -2.93 -2.63
C GLU A 163 -12.62 -3.62 -1.28
N LEU A 164 -11.37 -4.04 -1.04
CA LEU A 164 -10.89 -4.74 0.17
C LEU A 164 -11.35 -6.20 0.28
N GLU A 165 -11.84 -6.78 -0.81
CA GLU A 165 -12.16 -8.20 -0.93
C GLU A 165 -11.27 -8.85 -1.99
N PHE A 166 -10.92 -10.12 -1.75
CA PHE A 166 -10.14 -10.89 -2.70
C PHE A 166 -11.01 -11.20 -3.92
N ASP A 167 -10.57 -10.77 -5.09
CA ASP A 167 -11.33 -10.92 -6.32
C ASP A 167 -10.98 -12.25 -6.98
N ALA A 168 -11.60 -13.34 -6.50
CA ALA A 168 -11.32 -14.68 -7.00
C ALA A 168 -11.61 -14.80 -8.50
N ALA A 169 -12.69 -14.18 -8.98
CA ALA A 169 -13.05 -14.18 -10.40
C ALA A 169 -11.97 -13.51 -11.26
N PHE A 170 -11.42 -12.39 -10.80
CA PHE A 170 -10.31 -11.73 -11.47
C PHE A 170 -9.04 -12.59 -11.48
N VAL A 171 -8.69 -13.23 -10.36
CA VAL A 171 -7.54 -14.14 -10.30
C VAL A 171 -7.73 -15.33 -11.25
N ASP A 172 -8.93 -15.90 -11.33
CA ASP A 172 -9.23 -17.00 -12.23
C ASP A 172 -9.09 -16.60 -13.71
N VAL A 173 -9.49 -15.37 -14.07
CA VAL A 173 -9.27 -14.84 -15.43
C VAL A 173 -7.78 -14.72 -15.74
N ILE A 174 -6.97 -14.21 -14.81
CA ILE A 174 -5.51 -14.12 -15.00
C ILE A 174 -4.90 -15.52 -15.11
N LYS A 175 -5.31 -16.47 -14.26
CA LYS A 175 -4.88 -17.87 -14.34
C LYS A 175 -5.14 -18.46 -15.72
N GLN A 176 -6.35 -18.28 -16.25
CA GLN A 176 -6.72 -18.77 -17.59
C GLN A 176 -5.86 -18.15 -18.69
N GLU A 177 -5.57 -16.86 -18.62
CA GLU A 177 -4.74 -16.15 -19.60
C GLU A 177 -3.27 -16.58 -19.52
N CYS A 178 -2.74 -16.78 -18.30
CA CYS A 178 -1.43 -17.40 -18.09
C CYS A 178 -1.36 -18.79 -18.76
N LEU A 179 -2.34 -19.65 -18.50
CA LEU A 179 -2.40 -20.98 -19.07
C LEU A 179 -2.47 -20.95 -20.60
N GLN A 180 -3.32 -20.08 -21.18
CA GLN A 180 -3.39 -19.91 -22.63
C GLN A 180 -2.07 -19.43 -23.23
N PHE A 181 -1.36 -18.52 -22.56
CA PHE A 181 -0.08 -18.01 -23.02
C PHE A 181 1.01 -19.09 -22.95
N ILE A 182 1.08 -19.82 -21.83
CA ILE A 182 2.04 -20.91 -21.63
C ILE A 182 1.75 -22.05 -22.60
N ALA A 183 0.47 -22.39 -22.87
CA ALA A 183 0.10 -23.45 -23.81
C ALA A 183 0.50 -23.15 -25.26
N LYS A 184 0.55 -21.87 -25.65
CA LYS A 184 1.02 -21.44 -26.98
C LYS A 184 2.54 -21.54 -27.12
N GLN A 185 3.27 -21.59 -26.00
CA GLN A 185 4.72 -21.69 -25.97
C GLN A 185 5.16 -23.03 -25.37
N LYS A 186 6.44 -23.41 -25.49
CA LYS A 186 6.92 -24.69 -24.91
C LYS A 186 7.51 -24.50 -23.51
N LEU A 187 8.11 -23.34 -23.25
CA LEU A 187 8.78 -22.98 -22.01
C LEU A 187 8.81 -21.45 -21.95
N VAL A 188 8.33 -20.87 -20.85
CA VAL A 188 8.17 -19.42 -20.69
C VAL A 188 8.75 -18.96 -19.36
N ASP A 189 9.50 -17.88 -19.35
CA ASP A 189 10.01 -17.24 -18.13
C ASP A 189 8.95 -16.37 -17.43
N LEU A 190 9.10 -16.17 -16.12
CA LEU A 190 8.19 -15.34 -15.32
C LEU A 190 8.03 -13.93 -15.91
N GLN A 191 9.11 -13.35 -16.46
CA GLN A 191 9.11 -12.01 -17.01
C GLN A 191 8.26 -11.92 -18.28
N ALA A 192 8.36 -12.87 -19.21
CA ALA A 192 7.52 -12.88 -20.40
C ALA A 192 6.04 -13.10 -20.07
N ILE A 193 5.71 -13.89 -19.04
CA ILE A 193 4.32 -14.02 -18.55
C ILE A 193 3.83 -12.66 -18.05
N ALA A 194 4.63 -11.96 -17.25
CA ALA A 194 4.27 -10.64 -16.74
C ALA A 194 4.07 -9.61 -17.86
N ASP A 195 4.94 -9.61 -18.87
CA ASP A 195 4.82 -8.73 -20.03
C ASP A 195 3.59 -9.08 -20.89
N ALA A 196 3.22 -10.37 -20.98
CA ALA A 196 2.02 -10.81 -21.69
C ALA A 196 0.75 -10.32 -21.00
N ILE A 197 0.66 -10.44 -19.67
CA ILE A 197 -0.48 -9.93 -18.89
C ILE A 197 -0.58 -8.40 -19.01
N ARG A 198 0.54 -7.69 -19.00
CA ARG A 198 0.55 -6.23 -19.22
C ARG A 198 0.05 -5.85 -20.61
N LYS A 199 0.40 -6.62 -21.64
CA LYS A 199 -0.04 -6.39 -23.02
C LYS A 199 -1.52 -6.74 -23.26
N SER A 200 -2.06 -7.73 -22.56
CA SER A 200 -3.47 -8.11 -22.71
C SER A 200 -4.43 -7.07 -22.11
N GLY A 201 -3.95 -6.20 -21.21
CA GLY A 201 -4.71 -5.06 -20.69
C GLY A 201 -5.93 -5.47 -19.84
N ILE A 202 -5.92 -6.69 -19.31
CA ILE A 202 -7.02 -7.27 -18.52
C ILE A 202 -7.20 -6.51 -17.20
N SER A 203 -6.10 -6.02 -16.63
CA SER A 203 -6.10 -5.29 -15.36
C SER A 203 -6.00 -3.78 -15.57
N LYS A 204 -6.84 -3.01 -14.87
CA LYS A 204 -6.67 -1.54 -14.74
C LYS A 204 -5.56 -1.18 -13.76
N ILE A 205 -5.16 -2.13 -12.92
CA ILE A 205 -4.14 -2.00 -11.88
C ILE A 205 -2.91 -2.77 -12.36
N GLU A 206 -1.73 -2.17 -12.29
CA GLU A 206 -0.49 -2.82 -12.67
C GLU A 206 -0.17 -3.95 -11.68
N LEU A 207 -0.09 -5.18 -12.17
CA LEU A 207 0.37 -6.34 -11.40
C LEU A 207 1.90 -6.32 -11.39
N GLY A 208 2.48 -6.41 -10.19
CA GLY A 208 3.90 -6.59 -9.99
C GLY A 208 4.34 -8.02 -10.30
N LEU A 209 5.66 -8.24 -10.30
CA LEU A 209 6.23 -9.56 -10.56
C LEU A 209 5.95 -10.55 -9.43
N GLU A 210 5.83 -10.06 -8.19
CA GLU A 210 5.56 -10.89 -7.03
C GLU A 210 4.13 -11.42 -7.02
N GLU A 211 3.13 -10.61 -7.37
CA GLU A 211 1.75 -11.08 -7.49
C GLU A 211 1.61 -12.13 -8.59
N ILE A 212 2.25 -11.91 -9.74
CA ILE A 212 2.21 -12.85 -10.86
C ILE A 212 2.90 -14.15 -10.47
N LYS A 213 4.01 -14.08 -9.73
CA LYS A 213 4.67 -15.26 -9.17
C LYS A 213 3.73 -16.04 -8.24
N GLN A 214 3.00 -15.38 -7.34
CA GLN A 214 2.03 -16.06 -6.47
C GLN A 214 0.91 -16.77 -7.25
N ILE A 215 0.41 -16.14 -8.31
CA ILE A 215 -0.58 -16.75 -9.20
C ILE A 215 0.02 -17.99 -9.89
N MET A 216 1.25 -17.87 -10.39
CA MET A 216 1.96 -18.99 -11.02
C MET A 216 2.24 -20.13 -10.04
N ASP A 217 2.65 -19.83 -8.82
CA ASP A 217 2.87 -20.85 -7.78
C ASP A 217 1.55 -21.58 -7.45
N THR A 218 0.42 -20.87 -7.50
CA THR A 218 -0.90 -21.51 -7.35
C THR A 218 -1.19 -22.47 -8.51
N LEU A 219 -0.90 -22.09 -9.76
CA LEU A 219 -1.06 -22.99 -10.92
C LEU A 219 -0.14 -24.22 -10.86
N VAL A 220 1.04 -24.08 -10.24
CA VAL A 220 1.94 -25.22 -9.97
C VAL A 220 1.35 -26.15 -8.91
N LEU A 221 0.74 -25.60 -7.87
CA LEU A 221 0.06 -26.38 -6.83
C LEU A 221 -1.20 -27.08 -7.35
N ASP A 222 -1.92 -26.45 -8.27
CA ASP A 222 -3.10 -27.01 -8.95
C ASP A 222 -2.70 -28.17 -9.91
N GLY A 223 -1.41 -28.28 -10.27
CA GLY A 223 -0.88 -29.31 -11.17
C GLY A 223 -1.13 -29.01 -12.65
N ASP A 224 -1.44 -27.76 -13.00
CA ASP A 224 -1.66 -27.34 -14.39
C ASP A 224 -0.34 -26.97 -15.09
N VAL A 225 0.65 -26.55 -14.30
CA VAL A 225 1.94 -26.02 -14.79
C VAL A 225 3.09 -26.61 -13.99
N GLU A 226 4.16 -27.00 -14.67
CA GLU A 226 5.41 -27.40 -14.04
C GLU A 226 6.42 -26.26 -14.07
N VAL A 227 7.19 -26.11 -13.00
CA VAL A 227 8.33 -25.20 -12.93
C VAL A 227 9.62 -25.93 -13.32
N THR A 228 10.45 -25.29 -14.12
CA THR A 228 11.78 -25.78 -14.50
C THR A 228 12.76 -24.62 -14.39
N THR A 229 13.93 -24.88 -13.82
CA THR A 229 15.03 -23.91 -13.85
C THR A 229 15.79 -24.06 -15.17
N SER A 230 15.87 -22.98 -15.95
CA SER A 230 16.68 -22.97 -17.16
C SER A 230 18.16 -22.75 -16.79
N GLY A 231 18.79 -23.77 -16.21
CA GLY A 231 20.20 -23.76 -15.82
C GLY A 231 21.09 -24.39 -16.89
N GLY A 232 21.67 -23.57 -17.77
CA GLY A 232 22.94 -23.93 -18.40
C GLY A 232 24.04 -24.02 -17.33
N LYS A 233 25.10 -24.81 -17.54
CA LYS A 233 26.22 -25.06 -16.60
C LYS A 233 27.08 -23.82 -16.23
N SER A 234 26.49 -22.64 -16.05
CA SER A 234 27.19 -21.40 -15.70
C SER A 234 26.46 -20.69 -14.56
N HIS A 235 27.23 -20.33 -13.54
CA HIS A 235 26.85 -19.87 -12.20
C HIS A 235 26.12 -18.50 -12.11
N SER A 236 25.47 -18.03 -13.17
CA SER A 236 24.86 -16.70 -13.22
C SER A 236 23.39 -16.77 -13.61
N THR A 237 22.55 -16.65 -12.59
CA THR A 237 21.10 -16.38 -12.64
C THR A 237 20.22 -17.57 -13.06
N GLU A 238 19.76 -18.33 -12.08
CA GLU A 238 18.69 -19.32 -12.23
C GLU A 238 17.37 -18.59 -12.56
N SER A 239 16.97 -18.60 -13.83
CA SER A 239 15.66 -18.09 -14.23
C SER A 239 14.61 -19.20 -14.09
N LEU A 240 13.54 -18.91 -13.35
CA LEU A 240 12.36 -19.76 -13.24
C LEU A 240 11.57 -19.72 -14.54
N CYS A 241 11.36 -20.89 -15.13
CA CYS A 241 10.56 -21.08 -16.33
C CYS A 241 9.39 -22.02 -16.05
N TYR A 242 8.31 -21.82 -16.78
CA TYR A 242 7.04 -22.51 -16.63
C TYR A 242 6.65 -23.19 -17.94
N ARG A 243 6.05 -24.37 -17.84
CA ARG A 243 5.49 -25.12 -18.98
C ARG A 243 4.22 -25.84 -18.54
N ILE A 244 3.30 -26.09 -19.48
CA ILE A 244 2.10 -26.90 -19.19
C ILE A 244 2.52 -28.30 -18.70
N ASP A 245 1.89 -28.75 -17.63
CA ASP A 245 2.08 -30.12 -17.15
C ASP A 245 1.53 -31.11 -18.19
N LYS A 246 2.34 -32.11 -18.53
CA LYS A 246 1.96 -33.16 -19.47
C LYS A 246 1.13 -34.25 -18.81
N MET A 247 1.15 -34.32 -17.49
CA MET A 247 0.45 -35.31 -16.70
C MET A 247 -0.42 -34.60 -15.65
N PRO A 248 -1.51 -33.95 -16.08
CA PRO A 248 -2.40 -33.26 -15.16
C PRO A 248 -2.94 -34.23 -14.12
N ILE A 249 -3.10 -33.75 -12.89
CA ILE A 249 -3.69 -34.53 -11.82
C ILE A 249 -5.14 -34.83 -12.22
N PRO A 250 -5.54 -36.10 -12.40
CA PRO A 250 -6.89 -36.41 -12.80
C PRO A 250 -7.87 -35.96 -11.70
N THR A 251 -8.89 -35.22 -12.11
CA THR A 251 -9.92 -34.66 -11.20
C THR A 251 -10.71 -35.74 -10.47
N THR A 252 -10.72 -36.97 -11.02
CA THR A 252 -11.35 -38.14 -10.43
C THR A 252 -10.44 -39.35 -10.50
N SER A 253 -10.50 -40.18 -9.48
CA SER A 253 -9.94 -41.53 -9.47
C SER A 253 -11.05 -42.57 -9.53
N ALA A 254 -10.69 -43.84 -9.78
CA ALA A 254 -11.62 -44.95 -9.68
C ALA A 254 -12.31 -45.02 -8.30
N LEU A 255 -11.64 -44.59 -7.23
CA LEU A 255 -12.20 -44.55 -5.89
C LEU A 255 -13.23 -43.43 -5.73
N THR A 256 -12.92 -42.21 -6.19
CA THR A 256 -13.85 -41.07 -6.08
C THR A 256 -15.05 -41.17 -7.01
N ASN A 257 -14.98 -42.03 -8.04
CA ASN A 257 -16.09 -42.28 -8.97
C ASN A 257 -17.14 -43.28 -8.43
N VAL A 258 -16.88 -43.88 -7.27
CA VAL A 258 -17.82 -44.79 -6.60
C VAL A 258 -18.32 -44.12 -5.32
N PRO A 259 -19.61 -44.23 -4.96
CA PRO A 259 -20.18 -43.56 -3.80
C PRO A 259 -19.46 -43.89 -2.49
N CYS A 260 -18.83 -45.06 -2.40
CA CYS A 260 -18.05 -45.45 -1.23
C CYS A 260 -16.80 -44.59 -1.02
N GLY A 261 -16.12 -44.13 -2.07
CA GLY A 261 -14.88 -43.36 -1.95
C GLY A 261 -15.07 -41.92 -1.48
N ILE A 262 -16.31 -41.42 -1.52
CA ILE A 262 -16.70 -40.10 -1.02
C ILE A 262 -17.75 -40.18 0.11
N CYS A 263 -18.01 -41.39 0.62
CA CYS A 263 -19.07 -41.62 1.60
C CYS A 263 -18.74 -40.97 2.95
N PRO A 264 -19.57 -40.06 3.47
CA PRO A 264 -19.29 -39.37 4.74
C PRO A 264 -19.37 -40.31 5.96
N VAL A 265 -20.08 -41.43 5.83
CA VAL A 265 -20.30 -42.43 6.89
C VAL A 265 -19.62 -43.77 6.58
N MET A 266 -18.58 -43.76 5.73
CA MET A 266 -17.86 -44.97 5.30
C MET A 266 -17.36 -45.81 6.48
N ARG A 267 -16.94 -45.15 7.57
CA ARG A 267 -16.37 -45.81 8.77
C ARG A 267 -17.41 -46.56 9.59
N ASP A 268 -18.68 -46.18 9.46
CA ASP A 268 -19.80 -46.76 10.22
C ASP A 268 -20.55 -47.83 9.42
N CYS A 269 -20.20 -48.01 8.14
CA CYS A 269 -20.85 -48.94 7.23
C CYS A 269 -20.31 -50.36 7.44
N SER A 270 -21.19 -51.30 7.81
CA SER A 270 -20.84 -52.72 7.94
C SER A 270 -22.00 -53.63 7.51
N PRO A 271 -21.71 -54.85 6.97
CA PRO A 271 -22.74 -55.80 6.58
C PRO A 271 -23.69 -56.13 7.74
N GLY A 272 -24.99 -55.95 7.53
CA GLY A 272 -26.02 -56.18 8.57
C GLY A 272 -26.06 -55.16 9.72
N GLY A 273 -25.30 -54.07 9.62
CA GLY A 273 -25.35 -52.94 10.57
C GLY A 273 -26.54 -52.00 10.33
N LEU A 274 -26.67 -50.96 11.16
CA LEU A 274 -27.66 -49.88 10.95
C LEU A 274 -27.36 -49.07 9.68
N ILE A 275 -26.07 -48.84 9.41
CA ILE A 275 -25.56 -48.33 8.15
C ILE A 275 -24.90 -49.52 7.47
N SER A 276 -25.45 -49.94 6.35
CA SER A 276 -25.06 -51.18 5.70
C SER A 276 -24.98 -51.00 4.19
N PRO A 277 -24.11 -51.76 3.50
CA PRO A 277 -24.07 -51.74 2.04
C PRO A 277 -25.37 -52.29 1.43
N GLU A 278 -26.10 -53.18 2.11
CA GLU A 278 -27.33 -53.80 1.62
C GLU A 278 -28.53 -52.84 1.56
N THR A 279 -28.53 -51.80 2.39
CA THR A 279 -29.60 -50.77 2.45
C THR A 279 -29.06 -49.37 2.17
N CYS A 280 -27.96 -49.28 1.41
CA CYS A 280 -27.23 -48.03 1.21
C CYS A 280 -27.90 -47.12 0.17
N VAL A 281 -28.50 -46.02 0.63
CA VAL A 281 -29.15 -45.02 -0.24
C VAL A 281 -28.17 -44.42 -1.27
N TYR A 282 -26.91 -44.16 -0.89
CA TYR A 282 -25.91 -43.62 -1.82
C TYR A 282 -25.56 -44.59 -2.94
N LEU A 283 -25.58 -45.90 -2.68
CA LEU A 283 -25.30 -46.92 -3.67
C LEU A 283 -26.52 -47.14 -4.57
N ASP A 284 -27.72 -47.12 -4.01
CA ASP A 284 -28.97 -47.23 -4.77
C ASP A 284 -29.18 -46.04 -5.70
N GLU A 285 -29.00 -44.81 -5.22
CA GLU A 285 -29.07 -43.61 -6.05
C GLU A 285 -28.02 -43.62 -7.15
N TRP A 286 -26.79 -44.06 -6.84
CA TRP A 286 -25.75 -44.22 -7.84
C TRP A 286 -26.17 -45.32 -8.85
N LEU A 287 -26.61 -46.51 -8.45
CA LEU A 287 -27.02 -47.54 -9.43
C LEU A 287 -28.31 -47.20 -10.22
N SER A 288 -29.03 -46.14 -9.87
CA SER A 288 -30.33 -45.77 -10.46
C SER A 288 -30.27 -44.97 -11.76
N PHE A 289 -29.08 -44.66 -12.27
CA PHE A 289 -28.87 -43.91 -13.52
C PHE A 289 -28.81 -44.79 -14.79
#